data_AF-A0A2C9KFA5-F1
#
_entry.id   AF-A0A2C9KFA5-F1
#
_cell.length_a   1.000
_cell.length_b   1.000
_cell.length_c   1.000
_cell.angle_alpha   90.00
_cell.angle_beta   90.00
_cell.angle_gamma   90.00
#
_symmetry.space_group_name_H-M   'P 1'
#
loop_
_entity.id
_entity.type
_entity.pdbx_description
1 polymer ?
#
loop_
_entity_poly.entity_id
_entity_poly.type
_entity_poly.pdbx_seq_one_letter_code
_entity_poly.pdbx_strand_id
1 'polypeptide(L)'
;MCNSRTASGVGEFNKTYATAITTAHEIGHILGSDHDGPQSNYIMAAVSRASAINRWSFSSISATAIKNYLATLTSNCLLTTNPASTKPAVTYGAYTGHILDPNVICQRALNISNSYMCLDWSFYNNLSPSGDRICSVIHCKKPGTNLCYTAFPSDGMVCDTNK
;
A
#
# COMPACT_ATOMS: atom_id res chain seq x y z
N MET A 1 7.85 -2.54 20.10
CA MET A 1 9.05 -2.40 19.27
C MET A 1 10.38 -2.82 19.92
N CYS A 2 10.81 -2.28 21.08
CA CYS A 2 12.15 -2.60 21.61
C CYS A 2 12.27 -3.91 22.44
N ASN A 3 11.21 -4.72 22.46
CA ASN A 3 11.25 -6.05 23.03
C ASN A 3 11.42 -7.07 21.90
N SER A 4 12.60 -7.69 21.82
CA SER A 4 12.95 -8.64 20.75
C SER A 4 12.08 -9.90 20.72
N ARG A 5 11.33 -10.21 21.79
CA ARG A 5 10.44 -11.37 21.85
C ARG A 5 9.05 -11.10 21.30
N THR A 6 8.61 -9.84 21.29
CA THR A 6 7.21 -9.48 20.98
C THR A 6 7.08 -8.46 19.85
N ALA A 7 8.18 -7.83 19.44
CA ALA A 7 8.18 -6.86 18.34
C ALA A 7 8.29 -7.56 16.97
N SER A 8 7.30 -8.38 16.64
CA SER A 8 7.19 -9.07 15.36
C SER A 8 5.82 -8.81 14.75
N GLY A 9 5.78 -8.72 13.42
CA GLY A 9 4.56 -8.60 12.63
C GLY A 9 4.65 -9.53 11.43
N VAL A 10 3.50 -10.04 10.98
CA VAL A 10 3.42 -10.99 9.86
C VAL A 10 2.46 -10.42 8.83
N GLY A 11 2.96 -10.15 7.63
CA GLY A 11 2.15 -9.72 6.50
C GLY A 11 2.16 -10.78 5.40
N GLU A 12 0.99 -11.07 4.84
CA GLU A 12 0.90 -11.95 3.67
C GLU A 12 1.42 -11.24 2.42
N PHE A 13 2.36 -11.87 1.72
CA PHE A 13 2.82 -11.38 0.43
C PHE A 13 1.81 -11.70 -0.66
N ASN A 14 1.12 -10.68 -1.17
CA ASN A 14 0.08 -10.85 -2.19
C ASN A 14 0.52 -10.45 -3.60
N LYS A 15 1.83 -10.29 -3.84
CA LYS A 15 2.43 -9.89 -5.13
C LYS A 15 2.02 -8.51 -5.64
N THR A 16 1.32 -7.69 -4.84
CA THR A 16 0.92 -6.32 -5.18
C THR A 16 1.48 -5.30 -4.18
N TYR A 17 1.31 -4.02 -4.48
CA TYR A 17 1.70 -2.93 -3.59
C TYR A 17 0.91 -2.90 -2.27
N ALA A 18 -0.17 -3.67 -2.15
CA ALA A 18 -0.89 -3.84 -0.90
C ALA A 18 0.01 -4.42 0.22
N THR A 19 1.03 -5.22 -0.12
CA THR A 19 1.98 -5.76 0.87
C THR A 19 2.71 -4.62 1.60
N ALA A 20 2.97 -3.49 0.94
CA ALA A 20 3.58 -2.32 1.58
C ALA A 20 2.65 -1.69 2.63
N ILE A 21 1.34 -1.62 2.33
CA ILE A 21 0.32 -1.14 3.27
C ILE A 21 0.20 -2.08 4.46
N THR A 22 0.13 -3.40 4.22
CA THR A 22 0.10 -4.40 5.30
C THR A 22 1.34 -4.29 6.17
N THR A 23 2.52 -4.15 5.56
CA THR A 23 3.78 -3.99 6.32
C THR A 23 3.73 -2.74 7.21
N ALA A 24 3.26 -1.62 6.68
CA ALA A 24 3.11 -0.39 7.46
C ALA A 24 2.06 -0.54 8.59
N HIS A 25 0.96 -1.25 8.33
CA HIS A 25 -0.08 -1.58 9.30
C HIS A 25 0.48 -2.39 10.48
N GLU A 26 1.21 -3.47 10.20
CA GLU A 26 1.85 -4.28 11.24
C GLU A 26 2.90 -3.50 12.03
N ILE A 27 3.67 -2.62 11.36
CA ILE A 27 4.60 -1.71 12.05
C ILE A 27 3.83 -0.76 12.99
N GLY A 28 2.66 -0.27 12.58
CA GLY A 28 1.76 0.52 13.42
C GLY A 28 1.37 -0.20 14.71
N HIS A 29 0.99 -1.49 14.62
CA HIS A 29 0.72 -2.33 15.79
C HIS A 29 1.95 -2.51 16.68
N ILE A 30 3.13 -2.78 16.12
CA ILE A 30 4.39 -2.92 16.88
C ILE A 30 4.76 -1.61 17.61
N LEU A 31 4.33 -0.47 17.05
CA LEU A 31 4.45 0.87 17.61
C LEU A 31 3.28 1.26 18.53
N GLY A 32 2.41 0.33 18.90
CA GLY A 32 1.36 0.55 19.90
C GLY A 32 0.09 1.24 19.39
N SER A 33 -0.13 1.27 18.08
CA SER A 33 -1.43 1.71 17.53
C SER A 33 -2.41 0.55 17.44
N ASP A 34 -3.66 0.81 17.81
CA ASP A 34 -4.81 -0.04 17.48
C ASP A 34 -5.41 0.34 16.11
N HIS A 35 -6.42 -0.42 15.69
CA HIS A 35 -7.21 -0.07 14.50
C HIS A 35 -7.98 1.24 14.68
N ASP A 36 -8.07 2.04 13.63
CA ASP A 36 -8.87 3.28 13.56
C ASP A 36 -10.38 3.02 13.37
N GLY A 37 -10.81 1.76 13.45
CA GLY A 37 -12.20 1.33 13.23
C GLY A 37 -12.50 0.83 11.80
N PRO A 38 -13.71 0.27 11.59
CA PRO A 38 -14.06 -0.47 10.37
C PRO A 38 -14.34 0.41 9.14
N GLN A 39 -14.55 1.71 9.33
CA GLN A 39 -14.78 2.68 8.25
C GLN A 39 -13.58 3.58 7.98
N SER A 40 -12.45 3.37 8.68
CA SER A 40 -11.25 4.15 8.44
C SER A 40 -10.73 3.93 7.01
N ASN A 41 -10.17 4.99 6.44
CA ASN A 41 -9.50 4.98 5.14
C ASN A 41 -7.98 5.18 5.27
N TYR A 42 -7.42 5.04 6.48
CA TYR A 42 -6.00 5.20 6.80
C TYR A 42 -5.30 3.83 6.91
N ILE A 43 -3.96 3.83 7.08
CA ILE A 43 -3.15 2.60 7.21
C ILE A 43 -3.71 1.66 8.29
N MET A 44 -4.12 2.18 9.44
CA MET A 44 -4.64 1.38 10.57
C MET A 44 -6.13 1.04 10.45
N ALA A 45 -6.72 1.11 9.25
CA ALA A 45 -8.07 0.58 9.05
C ALA A 45 -8.10 -0.93 9.27
N ALA A 46 -9.14 -1.44 9.93
CA ALA A 46 -9.30 -2.89 10.16
C ALA A 46 -9.46 -3.69 8.85
N VAL A 47 -9.81 -3.02 7.75
CA VAL A 47 -9.88 -3.61 6.41
C VAL A 47 -9.27 -2.63 5.41
N SER A 48 -8.17 -3.01 4.78
CA SER A 48 -7.53 -2.20 3.73
C SER A 48 -8.37 -2.21 2.45
N ARG A 49 -8.49 -1.05 1.80
CA ARG A 49 -9.23 -0.87 0.54
C ARG A 49 -8.39 -0.12 -0.46
N ALA A 50 -8.32 -0.61 -1.70
CA ALA A 50 -7.58 0.07 -2.77
C ALA A 50 -8.15 1.46 -3.09
N SER A 51 -9.45 1.66 -2.89
CA SER A 51 -10.14 2.94 -3.10
C SER A 51 -10.03 3.91 -1.90
N ALA A 52 -9.42 3.51 -0.78
CA ALA A 52 -9.29 4.39 0.37
C ALA A 52 -8.33 5.56 0.05
N ILE A 53 -8.80 6.79 0.26
CA ILE A 53 -8.09 8.02 -0.13
C ILE A 53 -6.82 8.22 0.71
N ASN A 54 -6.85 7.86 1.99
CA ASN A 54 -5.75 8.08 2.94
C ASN A 54 -4.93 6.80 3.23
N ARG A 55 -5.00 5.79 2.35
CA ARG A 55 -4.40 4.45 2.56
C ARG A 55 -2.87 4.46 2.72
N TRP A 56 -2.23 5.58 2.40
CA TRP A 56 -0.79 5.79 2.51
C TRP A 56 -0.38 6.59 3.75
N SER A 57 -1.34 6.94 4.61
CA SER A 57 -1.12 7.79 5.78
C SER A 57 -1.65 7.13 7.05
N PHE A 58 -0.95 7.36 8.16
CA PHE A 58 -1.51 7.12 9.49
C PHE A 58 -2.53 8.22 9.82
N SER A 59 -3.61 7.88 10.53
CA SER A 59 -4.52 8.89 11.05
C SER A 59 -3.88 9.67 12.20
N SER A 60 -4.51 10.78 12.59
CA SER A 60 -4.09 11.52 13.79
C SER A 60 -4.20 10.66 15.06
N ILE A 61 -5.14 9.73 15.12
CA ILE A 61 -5.34 8.80 16.25
C ILE A 61 -4.16 7.82 16.31
N SER A 62 -3.87 7.12 15.20
CA SER A 62 -2.73 6.20 15.16
C SER A 62 -1.42 6.91 15.44
N ALA A 63 -1.21 8.10 14.85
CA ALA A 63 0.00 8.89 15.06
C ALA A 63 0.17 9.31 16.53
N THR A 64 -0.94 9.64 17.22
CA THR A 64 -0.91 9.97 18.66
C THR A 64 -0.60 8.75 19.49
N ALA A 65 -1.21 7.59 19.20
CA ALA A 65 -0.92 6.33 19.88
C ALA A 65 0.56 5.94 19.74
N ILE A 66 1.11 6.04 18.52
CA ILE A 66 2.53 5.78 18.24
C ILE A 66 3.42 6.73 19.06
N LYS A 67 3.14 8.03 19.07
CA LYS A 67 3.91 9.01 19.85
C LYS A 67 3.88 8.69 21.34
N ASN A 68 2.70 8.37 21.86
CA ASN A 68 2.53 8.01 23.27
C ASN A 68 3.31 6.74 23.61
N TYR A 69 3.22 5.70 22.77
CA TYR A 69 4.00 4.46 22.95
C TYR A 69 5.50 4.74 22.98
N LEU A 70 6.01 5.51 22.01
CA LEU A 70 7.42 5.88 21.95
C LEU A 70 7.88 6.64 23.20
N ALA A 71 7.03 7.50 23.78
CA ALA A 71 7.32 8.23 25.01
C ALA A 71 7.40 7.32 26.25
N THR A 72 6.83 6.11 26.21
CA THR A 72 6.94 5.14 27.31
C THR A 72 8.21 4.29 27.27
N LEU A 73 9.00 4.35 26.19
CA LEU A 73 10.22 3.56 26.03
C LEU A 73 11.33 4.09 26.93
N THR A 74 11.56 3.43 28.06
CA THR A 74 12.69 3.71 28.97
C THR A 74 14.01 3.15 28.45
N SER A 75 13.98 1.99 27.77
CA SER A 75 15.08 1.46 26.97
C SER A 75 14.72 1.58 25.50
N ASN A 76 15.33 2.55 24.81
CA ASN A 76 14.96 2.92 23.45
C ASN A 76 16.02 2.46 22.43
N CYS A 77 15.79 1.26 21.90
CA CYS A 77 16.57 0.66 20.82
C CYS A 77 16.55 1.46 19.50
N LEU A 78 15.65 2.42 19.33
CA LEU A 78 15.53 3.23 18.11
C LEU A 78 16.52 4.40 18.07
N LEU A 79 17.17 4.71 19.20
CA LEU A 79 18.18 5.76 19.28
C LEU A 79 19.57 5.26 18.87
N THR A 80 19.75 3.95 18.77
CA THR A 80 21.01 3.33 18.34
C THR A 80 20.90 2.89 16.89
N THR A 81 21.78 3.40 16.04
CA THR A 81 21.90 2.92 14.65
C THR A 81 22.86 1.74 14.59
N ASN A 82 22.55 0.76 13.75
CA ASN A 82 23.49 -0.31 13.42
C ASN A 82 24.16 0.06 12.08
N PRO A 83 25.49 0.24 12.01
CA PRO A 83 26.17 0.58 10.76
C PRO A 83 26.09 -0.52 9.69
N ALA A 84 25.80 -1.77 10.08
CA ALA A 84 25.53 -2.85 9.14
C ALA A 84 24.10 -2.81 8.58
N SER A 85 23.19 -2.01 9.14
CA SER A 85 21.85 -1.84 8.59
C SER A 85 21.90 -1.04 7.30
N THR A 86 21.69 -1.70 6.18
CA THR A 86 21.62 -1.07 4.86
C THR A 86 20.17 -0.85 4.47
N LYS A 87 19.78 0.40 4.17
CA LYS A 87 18.59 0.66 3.35
C LYS A 87 19.04 0.65 1.89
N PRO A 88 18.56 -0.27 1.04
CA PRO A 88 18.89 -0.21 -0.37
C PRO A 88 18.41 1.14 -0.95
N ALA A 89 19.25 1.77 -1.77
CA ALA A 89 18.92 2.99 -2.48
C ALA A 89 17.96 2.64 -3.63
N VAL A 90 16.68 2.47 -3.30
CA VAL A 90 15.63 2.21 -4.29
C VAL A 90 15.03 3.55 -4.69
N THR A 91 15.33 4.01 -5.90
CA THR A 91 14.60 5.13 -6.53
C THR A 91 13.53 4.56 -7.46
N TYR A 92 12.48 5.32 -7.75
CA TYR A 92 11.47 4.85 -8.71
C TYR A 92 12.09 4.52 -10.08
N GLY A 93 13.09 5.28 -10.51
CA GLY A 93 13.87 5.01 -11.73
C GLY A 93 14.75 3.76 -11.67
N ALA A 94 14.99 3.19 -10.48
CA ALA A 94 15.67 1.90 -10.33
C ALA A 94 14.73 0.71 -10.60
N TYR A 95 13.41 0.91 -10.57
CA TYR A 95 12.45 -0.09 -11.03
C TYR A 95 12.47 -0.13 -12.56
N THR A 96 13.19 -1.09 -13.13
CA THR A 96 13.17 -1.33 -14.56
C THR A 96 11.90 -2.09 -14.96
N GLY A 97 11.27 -1.66 -16.05
CA GLY A 97 10.29 -2.47 -16.79
C GLY A 97 8.88 -2.55 -16.20
N HIS A 98 8.27 -3.72 -16.37
CA HIS A 98 6.84 -4.02 -16.21
C HIS A 98 6.26 -3.83 -14.80
N ILE A 99 7.05 -3.57 -13.76
CA ILE A 99 6.53 -3.51 -12.38
C ILE A 99 5.61 -2.29 -12.15
N LEU A 100 5.79 -1.23 -12.93
CA LEU A 100 4.99 0.00 -12.92
C LEU A 100 3.91 0.00 -14.02
N ASP A 101 3.84 -1.05 -14.84
CA ASP A 101 2.84 -1.19 -15.89
C ASP A 101 1.48 -1.60 -15.27
N PRO A 102 0.40 -0.82 -15.49
CA PRO A 102 -0.92 -1.13 -14.96
C PRO A 102 -1.44 -2.53 -15.32
N ASN A 103 -1.14 -3.03 -16.52
CA ASN A 103 -1.56 -4.37 -16.94
C ASN A 103 -0.85 -5.45 -16.12
N VAL A 104 0.44 -5.26 -15.85
CA VAL A 104 1.23 -6.23 -15.07
C VAL A 104 0.86 -6.16 -13.58
N ILE A 105 0.46 -4.99 -13.08
CA ILE A 105 -0.19 -4.90 -11.76
C ILE A 105 -1.46 -5.75 -11.75
N CYS A 106 -2.32 -5.66 -12.78
CA CYS A 106 -3.52 -6.47 -12.87
C CYS A 106 -3.28 -7.97 -12.97
N GLN A 107 -2.25 -8.38 -13.72
CA GLN A 107 -1.85 -9.78 -13.81
C GLN A 107 -1.45 -10.35 -12.45
N ARG A 108 -0.73 -9.56 -11.64
CA ARG A 108 -0.33 -9.94 -10.28
C ARG A 108 -1.51 -9.93 -9.32
N ALA A 109 -2.35 -8.89 -9.37
CA ALA A 109 -3.49 -8.73 -8.48
C ALA A 109 -4.53 -9.84 -8.63
N LEU A 110 -4.79 -10.29 -9.86
CA LEU A 110 -5.72 -11.40 -10.12
C LEU A 110 -5.04 -12.76 -10.24
N ASN A 111 -3.71 -12.81 -10.24
CA ASN A 111 -2.91 -14.01 -10.55
C ASN A 111 -3.32 -14.64 -11.90
N ILE A 112 -3.53 -13.81 -12.93
CA ILE A 112 -3.97 -14.19 -14.28
C ILE A 112 -3.11 -13.45 -15.32
N SER A 113 -2.32 -14.18 -16.12
CA SER A 113 -1.31 -13.62 -17.03
C SER A 113 -1.86 -12.73 -18.17
N ASN A 114 -3.11 -12.91 -18.58
CA ASN A 114 -3.77 -12.10 -19.61
C ASN A 114 -4.77 -11.09 -19.04
N SER A 115 -4.73 -10.81 -17.73
CA SER A 115 -5.44 -9.67 -17.14
C SER A 115 -4.81 -8.35 -17.59
N TYR A 116 -5.63 -7.30 -17.67
CA TYR A 116 -5.22 -5.97 -18.09
C TYR A 116 -6.08 -4.91 -17.39
N MET A 117 -5.65 -3.65 -17.43
CA MET A 117 -6.40 -2.54 -16.83
C MET A 117 -7.66 -2.22 -17.65
N CYS A 118 -8.80 -2.14 -16.99
CA CYS A 118 -10.05 -1.69 -17.60
C CYS A 118 -9.98 -0.19 -17.89
N LEU A 119 -10.36 0.21 -19.11
CA LEU A 119 -10.36 1.62 -19.57
C LEU A 119 -11.78 2.18 -19.74
N ASP A 120 -12.80 1.42 -19.33
CA ASP A 120 -14.19 1.86 -19.42
C ASP A 120 -14.44 3.01 -18.43
N TRP A 121 -15.04 4.10 -18.92
CA TRP A 121 -15.26 5.33 -18.18
C TRP A 121 -16.20 5.14 -16.99
N SER A 122 -17.08 4.13 -17.03
CA SER A 122 -17.99 3.81 -15.93
C SER A 122 -17.27 3.50 -14.61
N PHE A 123 -16.02 3.01 -14.67
CA PHE A 123 -15.19 2.80 -13.49
C PHE A 123 -14.53 4.08 -12.96
N TYR A 124 -14.52 5.15 -13.75
CA TYR A 124 -13.82 6.40 -13.46
C TYR A 124 -14.77 7.60 -13.44
N ASN A 125 -15.94 7.42 -12.81
CA ASN A 125 -16.99 8.44 -12.69
C ASN A 125 -17.50 8.98 -14.03
N ASN A 126 -17.57 8.12 -15.06
CA ASN A 126 -17.93 8.46 -16.44
C ASN A 126 -17.00 9.51 -17.08
N LEU A 127 -15.74 9.54 -16.66
CA LEU A 127 -14.69 10.40 -17.22
C LEU A 127 -13.57 9.54 -17.83
N SER A 128 -12.77 10.17 -18.68
CA SER A 128 -11.60 9.53 -19.28
C SER A 128 -10.65 8.98 -18.19
N PRO A 129 -10.18 7.73 -18.29
CA PRO A 129 -9.25 7.13 -17.34
C PRO A 129 -7.87 7.78 -17.53
N SER A 130 -7.57 8.82 -16.75
CA SER A 130 -6.29 9.53 -16.80
C SER A 130 -5.96 10.23 -15.48
N GLY A 131 -4.67 10.47 -15.25
CA GLY A 131 -4.14 11.21 -14.11
C GLY A 131 -4.57 10.61 -12.77
N ASP A 132 -5.01 11.45 -11.84
CA ASP A 132 -5.41 11.06 -10.48
C ASP A 132 -6.49 9.98 -10.45
N ARG A 133 -7.33 9.87 -11.49
CA ARG A 133 -8.36 8.81 -11.55
C ARG A 133 -7.75 7.42 -11.68
N ILE A 134 -6.62 7.29 -12.39
CA ILE A 134 -5.85 6.05 -12.48
C ILE A 134 -4.92 5.89 -11.27
N CYS A 135 -4.22 6.96 -10.89
CA CYS A 135 -3.25 6.94 -9.78
C CYS A 135 -3.91 6.67 -8.42
N SER A 136 -5.18 7.08 -8.25
CA SER A 136 -5.93 6.81 -7.02
C SER A 136 -6.42 5.38 -6.94
N VAL A 137 -6.76 4.74 -8.07
CA VAL A 137 -7.27 3.37 -8.11
C VAL A 137 -7.26 2.83 -9.55
N ILE A 138 -6.94 1.55 -9.72
CA ILE A 138 -7.10 0.86 -11.01
C ILE A 138 -8.10 -0.28 -10.91
N HIS A 139 -8.68 -0.63 -12.05
CA HIS A 139 -9.62 -1.74 -12.18
C HIS A 139 -9.05 -2.76 -13.15
N CYS A 140 -9.05 -4.04 -12.76
CA CYS A 140 -8.40 -5.13 -13.47
C CYS A 140 -9.41 -6.08 -14.07
N LYS A 141 -9.32 -6.29 -15.39
CA LYS A 141 -10.20 -7.15 -16.15
C LYS A 141 -9.94 -8.61 -15.80
N LYS A 142 -10.99 -9.37 -15.49
CA LYS A 142 -10.94 -10.83 -15.51
C LYS A 142 -11.22 -11.33 -16.94
N PRO A 143 -10.25 -11.97 -17.61
CA PRO A 143 -10.40 -12.43 -18.99
C PRO A 143 -11.58 -13.38 -19.17
N GLY A 144 -12.28 -13.27 -20.31
CA GLY A 144 -13.48 -14.06 -20.61
C GLY A 144 -14.74 -13.61 -19.86
N THR A 145 -14.71 -12.50 -19.12
CA THR A 145 -15.87 -11.96 -18.40
C THR A 145 -16.03 -10.47 -18.63
N ASN A 146 -17.16 -9.89 -18.21
CA ASN A 146 -17.34 -8.43 -18.15
C ASN A 146 -16.91 -7.81 -16.81
N LEU A 147 -16.30 -8.60 -15.93
CA LEU A 147 -15.96 -8.17 -14.57
C LEU A 147 -14.61 -7.46 -14.52
N CYS A 148 -14.58 -6.34 -13.80
CA CYS A 148 -13.37 -5.63 -13.43
C CYS A 148 -13.29 -5.53 -11.89
N TYR A 149 -12.11 -5.79 -11.33
CA TYR A 149 -11.88 -5.80 -9.88
C TYR A 149 -10.90 -4.71 -9.49
N THR A 150 -11.14 -4.04 -8.38
CA THR A 150 -10.25 -2.99 -7.88
C THR A 150 -8.89 -3.56 -7.51
N ALA A 151 -7.80 -2.90 -7.89
CA ALA A 151 -6.45 -3.24 -7.47
C ALA A 151 -5.69 -2.00 -6.97
N PHE A 152 -4.67 -2.24 -6.14
CA PHE A 152 -3.82 -1.19 -5.59
C PHE A 152 -2.84 -0.71 -6.65
N PRO A 153 -2.87 0.59 -7.02
CA PRO A 153 -1.81 1.17 -7.83
C PRO A 153 -0.52 1.22 -7.01
N SER A 154 0.62 1.19 -7.68
CA SER A 154 1.93 1.40 -7.08
C SER A 154 2.41 2.83 -7.30
N ASP A 155 3.19 3.36 -6.36
CA ASP A 155 3.90 4.62 -6.61
C ASP A 155 4.80 4.50 -7.84
N GLY A 156 4.80 5.53 -8.68
CA GLY A 156 5.53 5.55 -9.96
C GLY A 156 4.83 4.81 -11.12
N MET A 157 3.65 4.22 -10.90
CA MET A 157 2.82 3.70 -12.00
C MET A 157 2.46 4.84 -12.97
N VAL A 158 2.53 4.57 -14.27
CA VAL A 158 2.13 5.54 -15.29
C VAL A 158 0.62 5.73 -15.24
N CYS A 159 0.19 6.96 -14.98
CA CYS A 159 -1.22 7.32 -14.81
C CYS A 159 -1.73 8.26 -15.91
N ASP A 160 -0.82 8.92 -16.62
CA ASP A 160 -1.14 9.73 -17.79
C ASP A 160 0.03 9.70 -18.79
N THR A 161 -0.16 10.31 -19.95
CA THR A 161 0.90 10.43 -20.95
C THR A 161 2.11 11.17 -20.35
N ASN A 162 3.22 10.45 -20.19
CA ASN A 162 4.47 10.93 -19.57
C ASN A 162 4.36 11.30 -18.08
N LYS A 163 3.40 10.74 -17.32
CA LYS A 163 3.23 11.02 -15.89
C LYS A 163 2.88 9.77 -15.07
#